data_AF-A0A354Q6Q8-F1
#
_entry.id   AF-A0A354Q6Q8-F1
#
_cell.length_a   1.000
_cell.length_b   1.000
_cell.length_c   1.000
_cell.angle_alpha   90.00
_cell.angle_beta   90.00
_cell.angle_gamma   90.00
#
_symmetry.space_group_name_H-M   'P 1'
#
loop_
_entity.id
_entity.type
_entity.pdbx_description
1 polymer ?
#
loop_
_entity_poly.entity_id
_entity_poly.type
_entity_poly.pdbx_seq_one_letter_code
_entity_poly.pdbx_strand_id
1 'polypeptide(L)' 'MSYLDKIDKAALPKHVAIIMDGNGRWAIQRRMPRLQGHRNAVKAVRACVEASAELGLQ' A
#
# COMPACT_ATOMS: atom_id res chain seq x y z
N MET A 1 -3.71 -18.85 -0.93
CA MET A 1 -3.50 -18.09 -2.19
C MET A 1 -3.36 -16.63 -1.83
N SER A 2 -2.28 -16.02 -2.29
CA SER A 2 -2.07 -14.58 -2.23
C SER A 2 -3.11 -13.86 -3.11
N TYR A 3 -3.36 -12.57 -2.86
CA TYR A 3 -4.13 -11.74 -3.80
C TYR A 3 -3.41 -11.60 -5.15
N LEU A 4 -2.08 -11.72 -5.16
CA LEU A 4 -1.27 -11.66 -6.37
C LEU A 4 -1.58 -12.81 -7.34
N ASP A 5 -1.88 -14.00 -6.81
CA ASP A 5 -2.22 -15.19 -7.60
C ASP A 5 -3.52 -15.02 -8.40
N LYS A 6 -4.34 -14.02 -8.02
CA LYS A 6 -5.66 -13.76 -8.61
C LYS A 6 -5.64 -12.64 -9.66
N ILE A 7 -4.50 -12.00 -9.89
CA ILE A 7 -4.38 -10.87 -10.82
C ILE A 7 -4.03 -11.40 -12.21
N ASP A 8 -4.84 -11.02 -13.21
CA ASP A 8 -4.51 -11.26 -14.61
C ASP A 8 -3.40 -10.31 -15.06
N LYS A 9 -2.20 -10.87 -15.24
CA LYS A 9 -1.01 -10.12 -15.66
C LYS A 9 -1.13 -9.56 -17.09
N ALA A 10 -1.99 -10.14 -17.93
CA ALA A 10 -2.20 -9.65 -19.30
C ALA A 10 -3.02 -8.36 -19.34
N ALA A 11 -3.75 -8.04 -18.27
CA ALA A 11 -4.63 -6.88 -18.16
C ALA A 11 -4.13 -5.84 -17.13
N LEU A 12 -2.83 -5.79 -16.84
CA LEU A 12 -2.27 -4.83 -15.89
C LEU A 12 -2.38 -3.39 -16.40
N PRO A 13 -2.76 -2.42 -15.54
CA PRO A 13 -2.74 -1.01 -15.90
C PRO A 13 -1.31 -0.54 -16.14
N LYS A 14 -1.12 0.46 -17.00
CA LYS A 14 0.21 1.05 -17.25
C LYS A 14 0.69 1.99 -16.14
N HIS A 15 -0.21 2.48 -15.31
CA HIS A 15 0.11 3.41 -14.22
C HIS A 15 -0.98 3.34 -13.16
N VAL A 16 -0.57 3.35 -11.89
CA VAL A 16 -1.48 3.35 -10.73
C VAL A 16 -1.07 4.48 -9.80
N ALA A 17 -2.04 5.32 -9.42
CA ALA A 17 -1.84 6.36 -8.42
C ALA A 17 -2.68 6.03 -7.17
N ILE A 18 -2.07 6.14 -5.99
CA ILE A 18 -2.70 5.83 -4.71
C ILE A 18 -2.64 7.06 -3.81
N ILE A 19 -3.80 7.51 -3.33
CA ILE A 19 -3.88 8.53 -2.27
C ILE A 19 -3.82 7.81 -0.92
N MET A 20 -2.70 7.94 -0.21
CA MET A 20 -2.49 7.29 1.09
C MET A 20 -3.01 8.15 2.24
N ASP A 21 -4.33 8.12 2.47
CA ASP A 21 -4.98 8.80 3.59
C ASP A 21 -5.23 7.86 4.80
N GLY A 22 -5.56 8.44 5.94
CA GLY A 22 -6.06 7.72 7.11
C GLY A 22 -5.00 7.37 8.15
N ASN A 23 -3.72 7.62 7.90
CA ASN A 23 -2.63 7.30 8.82
C ASN A 23 -2.81 7.92 10.22
N GLY A 24 -3.24 9.18 10.28
CA GLY A 24 -3.54 9.85 11.56
C GLY A 24 -4.74 9.22 12.28
N ARG A 25 -5.78 8.84 11.53
CA ARG A 25 -6.98 8.18 12.08
C ARG A 25 -6.65 6.79 12.61
N TRP A 26 -5.83 6.04 11.88
CA TRP A 26 -5.32 4.73 12.26
C TRP A 26 -4.55 4.76 13.59
N ALA A 27 -3.71 5.80 13.79
CA ALA A 27 -2.96 5.97 15.03
C ALA A 27 -3.88 6.32 16.21
N ILE A 28 -4.83 7.24 16.01
CA ILE A 28 -5.80 7.66 17.05
C ILE A 28 -6.65 6.47 17.51
N GLN A 29 -7.16 5.65 16.58
CA GLN A 29 -7.95 4.45 16.91
C GLN A 29 -7.17 3.44 17.77
N ARG A 30 -5.83 3.47 17.70
CA ARG A 30 -4.93 2.61 18.47
C ARG A 30 -4.35 3.30 19.71
N ARG A 31 -4.87 4.46 20.08
CA ARG A 31 -4.39 5.28 21.21
C ARG A 31 -2.90 5.63 21.07
N MET A 32 -2.43 5.82 19.84
CA MET A 32 -1.04 6.20 19.51
C MET A 32 -0.97 7.66 19.04
N PRO A 33 0.19 8.33 19.23
CA PRO A 33 0.43 9.65 18.64
C PRO A 33 0.34 9.61 17.10
N ARG A 34 -0.14 10.69 16.46
CA ARG A 34 -0.25 10.78 14.99
C ARG A 34 1.06 10.47 14.26
N LEU A 35 2.19 10.86 14.83
CA LEU A 35 3.53 10.56 14.29
C LEU A 35 3.75 9.06 14.06
N GLN A 36 3.18 8.20 14.92
CA GLN A 36 3.29 6.75 14.77
C GLN A 36 2.53 6.25 13.53
N GLY A 37 1.43 6.90 13.17
CA GLY A 37 0.71 6.65 11.92
C GLY A 37 1.56 6.95 10.70
N HIS A 38 2.30 8.07 10.70
CA HIS A 38 3.22 8.41 9.60
C HIS A 38 4.39 7.41 9.50
N ARG A 39 4.97 7.00 10.63
CA ARG A 39 5.99 5.94 10.64
C ARG A 39 5.46 4.61 10.09
N ASN A 40 4.20 4.27 10.41
CA ASN A 40 3.56 3.08 9.87
C ASN A 40 3.26 3.19 8.37
N ALA A 41 2.97 4.40 7.87
CA ALA A 41 2.71 4.64 6.45
C ALA A 41 3.86 4.17 5.55
N VAL A 42 5.11 4.29 6.02
CA VAL A 42 6.30 3.82 5.28
C VAL A 42 6.21 2.32 4.97
N LYS A 43 5.69 1.51 5.90
CA LYS A 43 5.51 0.07 5.65
C LYS A 43 4.48 -0.19 4.57
N ALA A 44 3.39 0.57 4.57
CA ALA A 44 2.35 0.45 3.56
C ALA A 44 2.85 0.88 2.18
N VAL A 45 3.59 2.00 2.09
CA VAL A 45 4.24 2.44 0.84
C VAL A 45 5.15 1.34 0.30
N ARG A 46 6.01 0.78 1.16
CA ARG A 46 6.94 -0.27 0.78
C ARG A 46 6.23 -1.50 0.21
N ALA A 47 5.18 -1.97 0.89
CA ALA A 47 4.39 -3.10 0.42
C ALA A 47 3.73 -2.82 -0.94
N CYS A 48 3.22 -1.61 -1.18
CA CYS A 48 2.65 -1.24 -2.48
C CYS A 48 3.70 -1.25 -3.59
N VAL A 49 4.90 -0.72 -3.34
CA VAL A 49 5.99 -0.69 -4.34
C VAL A 49 6.51 -2.10 -4.62
N GLU A 50 6.73 -2.91 -3.59
CA GLU A 50 7.19 -4.30 -3.73
C GLU A 50 6.19 -5.15 -4.53
N ALA A 51 4.89 -5.04 -4.21
CA ALA A 51 3.85 -5.72 -4.98
C ALA A 51 3.76 -5.22 -6.43
N SER A 52 3.94 -3.92 -6.66
CA SER A 52 3.94 -3.36 -8.01
C SER A 52 5.09 -3.92 -8.85
N ALA A 53 6.28 -4.02 -8.26
CA ALA A 53 7.44 -4.63 -8.90
C ALA A 53 7.24 -6.12 -9.18
N GLU A 54 6.68 -6.88 -8.24
CA GLU A 54 6.39 -8.31 -8.42
C GLU A 54 5.34 -8.58 -9.52
N LEU A 55 4.39 -7.68 -9.68
CA LEU A 55 3.40 -7.73 -10.76
C LEU A 55 3.99 -7.32 -12.12
N GLY A 56 5.10 -6.59 -12.16
CA GLY A 56 5.68 -6.04 -13.39
C GLY A 56 4.97 -4.77 -13.88
N LEU A 57 4.37 -4.00 -12.98
CA LEU A 57 3.88 -2.65 -13.28
C LEU A 57 5.05 -1.75 -13.70
N GLN A 58 4.87 -0.96 -14.77
CA GLN A 58 5.89 -0.09 -15.37
C GLN A 58 5.71 1.38 -14.99
#